data_AF-A0A350XUQ5-F1
#
_entry.id   AF-A0A350XUQ5-F1
#
_cell.length_a   1.000
_cell.length_b   1.000
_cell.length_c   1.000
_cell.angle_alpha   90.00
_cell.angle_beta   90.00
_cell.angle_gamma   90.00
#
_symmetry.space_group_name_H-M   'P 1'
#
loop_
_entity.id
_entity.type
_entity.pdbx_description
1 polymer ?
#
loop_
_entity_poly.entity_id
_entity_poly.type
_entity_poly.pdbx_seq_one_letter_code
_entity_poly.pdbx_strand_id
1 'polypeptide(L)'
;MDNNWIEECYNTYYKQYFKGMKYKKSAWIDYGDPESHEHCLFCAKRISCSDTVDNDQQAYESSDERAWLCSDCFEELLSYHKIALVPNTVAMVETGLNERKTVTFSLNNERYVLKKTDDIICVSHNEKESNYSSFSEMVSKQKFYNKNLDEVIDKIFMSIT
;
A
#
# COMPACT_ATOMS: atom_id res chain seq x y z
N MET A 1 -24.47 -2.58 -23.93
CA MET A 1 -23.55 -1.45 -24.10
C MET A 1 -22.22 -1.93 -23.56
N ASP A 2 -21.25 -2.15 -24.44
CA ASP A 2 -19.89 -2.49 -24.04
C ASP A 2 -19.29 -1.27 -23.36
N ASN A 3 -19.38 -1.23 -22.03
CA ASN A 3 -18.77 -0.18 -21.22
C ASN A 3 -17.26 -0.43 -21.19
N ASN A 4 -16.56 -0.01 -22.25
CA ASN A 4 -15.10 -0.03 -22.30
C ASN A 4 -14.51 1.21 -21.61
N TRP A 5 -15.09 1.58 -20.47
CA TRP A 5 -14.70 2.75 -19.69
C TRP A 5 -13.27 2.63 -19.16
N ILE A 6 -12.75 1.40 -19.05
CA ILE A 6 -11.35 1.11 -18.73
C ILE A 6 -10.43 1.56 -19.84
N GLU A 7 -10.70 1.21 -21.11
CA GLU A 7 -9.94 1.74 -22.23
C GLU A 7 -10.12 3.25 -22.34
N GLU A 8 -11.28 3.82 -22.04
CA GLU A 8 -11.43 5.28 -21.99
C GLU A 8 -10.60 5.92 -20.88
N CYS A 9 -10.59 5.38 -19.65
CA CYS A 9 -9.74 5.85 -18.56
C CYS A 9 -8.27 5.71 -18.91
N TYR A 10 -7.89 4.56 -19.47
CA TYR A 10 -6.56 4.27 -19.98
C TYR A 10 -6.11 5.25 -21.08
N ASN A 11 -7.02 5.62 -21.99
CA ASN A 11 -6.72 6.56 -23.08
C ASN A 11 -6.78 8.04 -22.63
N THR A 12 -7.59 8.37 -21.61
CA THR A 12 -7.77 9.74 -21.09
C THR A 12 -6.71 10.13 -20.06
N TYR A 13 -6.43 9.25 -19.10
CA TYR A 13 -5.52 9.51 -17.98
C TYR A 13 -4.11 8.98 -18.23
N TYR A 14 -3.63 9.19 -19.46
CA TYR A 14 -2.29 8.87 -19.94
C TYR A 14 -1.94 7.37 -19.96
N LYS A 15 -2.14 6.78 -21.14
CA LYS A 15 -1.67 5.46 -21.61
C LYS A 15 -0.25 5.04 -21.13
N GLN A 16 0.64 6.01 -20.91
CA GLN A 16 2.01 5.78 -20.44
C GLN A 16 2.10 5.34 -18.97
N TYR A 17 1.10 5.65 -18.13
CA TYR A 17 1.09 5.26 -16.71
C TYR A 17 0.66 3.81 -16.47
N PHE A 18 0.07 3.17 -17.48
CA PHE A 18 -0.44 1.80 -17.37
C PHE A 18 0.43 0.82 -18.15
N LYS A 19 0.96 1.22 -19.31
CA LYS A 19 1.79 0.35 -20.16
C LYS A 19 3.27 0.51 -19.83
N GLY A 20 3.85 -0.51 -19.20
CA GLY A 20 5.28 -0.56 -18.86
C GLY A 20 5.60 -0.02 -17.46
N MET A 21 4.60 0.44 -16.72
CA MET A 21 4.75 0.79 -15.32
C MET A 21 4.77 -0.44 -14.42
N LYS A 22 5.49 -0.29 -13.31
CA LYS A 22 5.49 -1.26 -12.21
C LYS A 22 4.60 -0.73 -11.11
N TYR A 23 3.93 -1.63 -10.42
CA TYR A 23 3.09 -1.29 -9.28
C TYR A 23 3.66 -1.92 -8.02
N LYS A 24 3.44 -1.28 -6.86
CA LYS A 24 3.80 -1.79 -5.54
C LYS A 24 2.57 -1.81 -4.65
N LYS A 25 2.55 -2.68 -3.63
CA LYS A 25 1.50 -2.70 -2.62
C LYS A 25 1.80 -1.60 -1.59
N SER A 26 1.06 -0.49 -1.63
CA SER A 26 1.24 0.67 -0.75
C SER A 26 0.17 0.75 0.33
N ALA A 27 0.59 1.02 1.57
CA ALA A 27 -0.33 1.27 2.68
C ALA A 27 -0.70 2.75 2.71
N TRP A 28 -1.94 3.08 3.06
CA TRP A 28 -2.31 4.47 3.27
C TRP A 28 -1.53 5.05 4.45
N ILE A 29 -1.12 6.30 4.29
CA ILE A 29 -0.54 7.11 5.35
C ILE A 29 -1.29 8.43 5.41
N ASP A 30 -1.42 8.96 6.62
CA ASP A 30 -2.08 10.23 6.83
C ASP A 30 -1.13 11.36 6.41
N TYR A 31 -1.43 12.00 5.28
CA TYR A 31 -0.72 13.20 4.82
C TYR A 31 -1.29 14.49 5.44
N GLY A 32 -2.30 14.41 6.32
CA GLY A 32 -2.89 15.56 7.01
C GLY A 32 -3.99 16.27 6.24
N ASP A 33 -4.45 15.71 5.11
CA ASP A 33 -5.60 16.23 4.35
C ASP A 33 -6.67 15.13 4.14
N PRO A 34 -7.74 15.14 4.96
CA PRO A 34 -8.80 14.12 4.91
C PRO A 34 -9.67 14.19 3.64
N GLU A 35 -9.54 15.22 2.80
CA GLU A 35 -10.33 15.39 1.58
C GLU A 35 -9.55 14.99 0.30
N SER A 36 -8.26 14.68 0.40
CA SER A 36 -7.36 14.68 -0.76
C SER A 36 -7.26 13.36 -1.53
N HIS A 37 -7.89 12.28 -1.08
CA HIS A 37 -7.86 11.02 -1.83
C HIS A 37 -9.16 10.83 -2.59
N GLU A 38 -9.25 11.51 -3.75
CA GLU A 38 -10.02 10.97 -4.86
C GLU A 38 -9.56 9.52 -5.04
N HIS A 39 -10.44 8.56 -4.76
CA HIS A 39 -10.12 7.15 -4.95
C HIS A 39 -9.56 6.94 -6.35
N CYS A 40 -8.74 5.90 -6.49
CA CYS A 40 -8.34 5.25 -7.73
C CYS A 40 -8.93 5.86 -9.00
N LEU A 41 -8.09 6.27 -9.93
CA LEU A 41 -8.47 6.75 -11.27
C LEU A 41 -9.66 5.97 -11.90
N PHE A 42 -9.76 4.67 -11.64
CA PHE A 42 -10.91 3.84 -12.00
C PHE A 42 -12.12 3.95 -11.05
N CYS A 43 -11.91 3.95 -9.72
CA CYS A 43 -12.95 4.21 -8.74
C CYS A 43 -13.58 5.60 -8.87
N ALA A 44 -12.84 6.70 -9.08
CA ALA A 44 -13.41 8.04 -9.21
C ALA A 44 -14.46 8.11 -10.33
N LYS A 45 -14.22 7.44 -11.48
CA LYS A 45 -15.19 7.33 -12.57
C LYS A 45 -16.36 6.37 -12.21
N ARG A 46 -16.09 5.24 -11.52
CA ARG A 46 -17.14 4.31 -11.02
C ARG A 46 -18.04 4.95 -9.95
N ILE A 47 -17.47 5.74 -9.05
CA ILE A 47 -18.11 6.41 -7.90
C ILE A 47 -18.87 7.68 -8.31
N SER A 48 -18.50 8.29 -9.44
CA SER A 48 -19.36 9.32 -10.08
C SER A 48 -20.79 8.84 -10.36
N CYS A 49 -21.04 7.52 -10.23
CA CYS A 49 -22.34 6.87 -10.23
C CYS A 49 -22.94 6.55 -8.83
N SER A 50 -22.60 7.30 -7.77
CA SER A 50 -23.32 7.39 -6.47
C SER A 50 -22.99 6.40 -5.33
N ASP A 51 -21.72 6.04 -5.11
CA ASP A 51 -21.34 5.19 -3.96
C ASP A 51 -20.47 5.93 -2.92
N THR A 52 -20.66 5.58 -1.64
CA THR A 52 -19.92 6.12 -0.49
C THR A 52 -18.43 5.75 -0.52
N VAL A 53 -17.59 6.70 -0.10
CA VAL A 53 -16.13 6.60 -0.09
C VAL A 53 -15.67 5.68 1.05
N ASP A 54 -15.27 4.44 0.78
CA ASP A 54 -14.58 3.61 1.77
C ASP A 54 -13.14 4.13 1.99
N ASN A 55 -12.75 4.38 3.25
CA ASN A 55 -11.41 4.86 3.61
C ASN A 55 -10.36 3.75 3.48
N ASP A 56 -10.13 3.25 2.27
CA ASP A 56 -9.19 2.17 1.96
C ASP A 56 -7.79 2.47 2.50
N GLN A 57 -7.32 1.63 3.42
CA GLN A 57 -6.02 1.78 4.05
C GLN A 57 -4.89 1.14 3.22
N GLN A 58 -5.16 0.75 1.97
CA GLN A 58 -4.25 -0.01 1.11
C GLN A 58 -4.62 0.11 -0.37
N ALA A 59 -3.61 0.15 -1.25
CA ALA A 59 -3.80 0.12 -2.69
C ALA A 59 -2.54 -0.28 -3.46
N TYR A 60 -2.72 -0.60 -4.74
CA TYR A 60 -1.64 -0.77 -5.70
C TYR A 60 -1.23 0.59 -6.25
N GLU A 61 -0.03 1.03 -5.92
CA GLU A 61 0.50 2.33 -6.34
C GLU A 61 1.47 2.17 -7.51
N SER A 62 1.39 3.03 -8.52
CA SER A 62 2.38 3.07 -9.59
C SER A 62 3.75 3.53 -9.08
N SER A 63 4.82 3.10 -9.74
CA SER A 63 6.20 3.45 -9.34
C SER A 63 6.52 4.95 -9.38
N ASP A 64 5.70 5.76 -10.04
CA ASP A 64 5.80 7.22 -10.09
C ASP A 64 4.80 7.94 -9.17
N GLU A 65 4.07 7.17 -8.35
CA GLU A 65 3.17 7.66 -7.29
C GLU A 65 1.96 8.46 -7.81
N ARG A 66 1.61 8.27 -9.10
CA ARG A 66 0.49 8.98 -9.76
C ARG A 66 -0.80 8.16 -9.84
N ALA A 67 -0.73 6.84 -9.71
CA ALA A 67 -1.89 5.97 -9.72
C ALA A 67 -1.98 5.21 -8.39
N TRP A 68 -3.18 5.19 -7.80
CA TRP A 68 -3.48 4.53 -6.54
C TRP A 68 -4.72 3.65 -6.70
N LEU A 69 -4.57 2.35 -6.90
CA LEU A 69 -5.66 1.46 -7.33
C LEU A 69 -6.10 0.54 -6.20
N CYS A 70 -7.38 0.55 -5.82
CA CYS A 70 -7.89 -0.46 -4.88
C CYS A 70 -7.75 -1.88 -5.48
N SER A 71 -7.89 -2.91 -4.65
CA SER A 71 -7.70 -4.30 -5.08
C SER A 71 -8.58 -4.66 -6.27
N ASP A 72 -9.87 -4.35 -6.23
CA ASP A 72 -10.82 -4.67 -7.30
C ASP A 72 -10.43 -4.01 -8.63
N CYS A 73 -10.09 -2.71 -8.60
CA CYS A 73 -9.67 -1.99 -9.80
C CYS A 73 -8.34 -2.48 -10.34
N PHE A 74 -7.41 -2.90 -9.47
CA PHE A 74 -6.15 -3.47 -9.89
C PHE A 74 -6.35 -4.86 -10.53
N GLU A 75 -7.21 -5.71 -9.97
CA GLU A 75 -7.57 -7.00 -10.56
C GLU A 75 -8.24 -6.84 -11.93
N GLU A 76 -9.15 -5.87 -12.06
CA GLU A 76 -9.78 -5.56 -13.34
C GLU A 76 -8.72 -5.10 -14.36
N LEU A 77 -7.78 -4.23 -13.97
CA LEU A 77 -6.68 -3.80 -14.81
C LEU A 77 -5.77 -4.95 -15.27
N LEU A 78 -5.52 -5.94 -14.40
CA LEU A 78 -4.74 -7.14 -14.73
C LEU A 78 -5.41 -8.00 -15.81
N SER A 79 -6.73 -7.92 -15.97
CA SER A 79 -7.45 -8.64 -17.04
C SER A 79 -7.16 -8.08 -18.44
N TYR A 80 -6.77 -6.79 -18.53
CA TYR A 80 -6.46 -6.11 -19.79
C TYR A 80 -4.96 -6.03 -20.06
N HIS A 81 -4.14 -5.95 -19.01
CA HIS A 81 -2.72 -5.66 -19.14
C HIS A 81 -1.85 -6.54 -18.24
N LYS A 82 -0.72 -6.99 -18.79
CA LYS A 82 0.33 -7.61 -17.98
C LYS A 82 1.08 -6.52 -17.22
N ILE A 83 0.88 -6.47 -15.91
CA ILE A 83 1.52 -5.51 -15.01
C ILE A 83 2.57 -6.21 -14.16
N ALA A 84 3.73 -5.57 -14.01
CA ALA A 84 4.78 -6.05 -13.12
C ALA A 84 4.55 -5.51 -11.70
N LEU A 85 4.52 -6.41 -10.72
CA LEU A 85 4.50 -6.06 -9.31
C LEU A 85 5.92 -6.03 -8.74
N VAL A 86 6.22 -4.96 -8.00
CA VAL A 86 7.41 -4.86 -7.16
C VAL A 86 7.07 -5.47 -5.80
N PRO A 87 7.74 -6.56 -5.39
CA PRO A 87 7.49 -7.18 -4.10
C PRO A 87 8.04 -6.28 -2.99
N ASN A 88 7.34 -6.29 -1.85
CA ASN A 88 7.87 -5.77 -0.61
C ASN A 88 8.91 -6.76 -0.06
N THR A 89 9.95 -6.25 0.61
CA THR A 89 11.02 -7.10 1.16
C THR A 89 11.34 -6.73 2.60
N VAL A 90 11.83 -7.72 3.37
CA VAL A 90 12.26 -7.50 4.76
C VAL A 90 13.39 -6.47 4.81
N ALA A 91 14.28 -6.48 3.82
CA ALA A 91 15.37 -5.52 3.70
C ALA A 91 14.86 -4.08 3.57
N MET A 92 13.78 -3.83 2.82
CA MET A 92 13.19 -2.49 2.71
C MET A 92 12.70 -1.98 4.07
N VAL A 93 12.11 -2.85 4.89
CA VAL A 93 11.67 -2.50 6.26
C VAL A 93 12.86 -2.11 7.12
N GLU A 94 13.92 -2.94 7.11
CA GLU A 94 15.14 -2.68 7.88
C GLU A 94 15.81 -1.37 7.46
N THR A 95 15.97 -1.15 6.15
CA THR A 95 16.51 0.09 5.60
C THR A 95 15.66 1.30 6.02
N GLY A 96 14.34 1.24 5.87
CA GLY A 96 13.45 2.33 6.26
C GLY A 96 13.58 2.69 7.74
N LEU A 97 13.58 1.69 8.62
CA LEU A 97 13.75 1.91 10.06
C LEU A 97 15.14 2.45 10.40
N ASN A 98 16.20 1.98 9.74
CA ASN A 98 17.56 2.49 9.94
C ASN A 98 17.72 3.93 9.46
N GLU A 99 16.97 4.34 8.43
CA GLU A 99 16.85 5.72 7.97
C GLU A 99 15.92 6.59 8.84
N ARG A 100 15.43 6.05 9.98
CA ARG A 100 14.50 6.72 10.91
C ARG A 100 13.15 7.07 10.28
N LYS A 101 12.77 6.39 9.19
CA LYS A 101 11.45 6.52 8.56
C LYS A 101 10.42 5.71 9.33
N THR A 102 9.17 6.14 9.24
CA THR A 102 8.01 5.39 9.68
C THR A 102 7.66 4.35 8.64
N VAL A 103 7.57 3.09 9.04
CA VAL A 103 7.10 2.01 8.17
C VAL A 103 5.68 1.65 8.57
N THR A 104 4.74 1.73 7.63
CA THR A 104 3.34 1.36 7.83
C THR A 104 3.05 0.07 7.07
N PHE A 105 2.46 -0.91 7.75
CA PHE A 105 1.88 -2.10 7.13
C PHE A 105 0.36 -2.01 7.14
N SER A 106 -0.26 -2.53 6.10
CA SER A 106 -1.71 -2.68 5.98
C SER A 106 -2.05 -4.01 5.31
N LEU A 107 -3.02 -4.73 5.87
CA LEU A 107 -3.61 -5.93 5.27
C LEU A 107 -5.03 -6.08 5.80
N ASN A 108 -6.00 -6.24 4.91
CA ASN A 108 -7.43 -6.29 5.25
C ASN A 108 -7.88 -5.08 6.08
N ASN A 109 -7.34 -3.89 5.76
CA ASN A 109 -7.57 -2.64 6.51
C ASN A 109 -7.11 -2.65 7.98
N GLU A 110 -6.38 -3.68 8.44
CA GLU A 110 -5.69 -3.66 9.73
C GLU A 110 -4.26 -3.13 9.59
N ARG A 111 -3.85 -2.23 10.48
CA ARG A 111 -2.58 -1.51 10.37
C ARG A 111 -1.58 -1.84 11.48
N TYR A 112 -0.30 -1.85 11.11
CA TYR A 112 0.83 -1.79 12.03
C TYR A 112 1.68 -0.58 11.65
N VAL A 113 2.18 0.14 12.65
CA VAL A 113 3.10 1.27 12.45
C VAL A 113 4.39 0.97 13.18
N LEU A 114 5.51 1.03 12.47
CA LEU A 114 6.83 0.75 13.00
C LEU A 114 7.67 2.02 12.94
N LYS A 115 8.35 2.35 14.05
CA LYS A 115 9.25 3.50 14.16
C LYS A 115 10.50 3.10 14.91
N LYS A 116 11.65 3.66 14.55
CA LYS A 116 12.93 3.43 15.25
C LYS A 116 13.45 4.71 15.88
N THR A 117 13.36 4.83 17.20
CA THR A 117 13.83 5.98 17.98
C THR A 117 14.87 5.52 18.99
N ASP A 118 16.01 6.21 19.09
CA ASP A 118 17.08 5.88 20.04
C ASP A 118 17.48 4.38 20.05
N ASP A 119 17.52 3.82 18.84
CA ASP A 119 17.80 2.42 18.53
C ASP A 119 16.78 1.38 19.02
N ILE A 120 15.69 1.82 19.62
CA ILE A 120 14.52 1.01 19.94
C ILE A 120 13.55 1.04 18.75
N ILE A 121 13.10 -0.14 18.32
CA ILE A 121 12.02 -0.27 17.35
C ILE A 121 10.72 -0.43 18.12
N CYS A 122 9.82 0.54 17.97
CA CYS A 122 8.45 0.48 18.45
C CYS A 122 7.54 -0.01 17.32
N VAL A 123 6.70 -0.99 17.62
CA VAL A 123 5.62 -1.49 16.77
C VAL A 123 4.30 -1.19 17.44
N SER A 124 3.47 -0.36 16.82
CA SER A 124 2.15 0.03 17.30
C SER A 124 1.04 -0.62 16.46
N HIS A 125 0.04 -1.19 17.13
CA HIS A 125 -1.15 -1.79 16.52
C HIS A 125 -2.33 -1.73 17.49
N ASN A 126 -3.47 -1.16 17.07
CA ASN A 126 -4.69 -1.04 17.88
C ASN A 126 -4.41 -0.50 19.29
N GLU A 127 -3.70 0.63 19.38
CA GLU A 127 -3.29 1.32 20.63
C GLU A 127 -2.33 0.52 21.53
N LYS A 128 -1.91 -0.68 21.11
CA LYS A 128 -0.88 -1.47 21.80
C LYS A 128 0.47 -1.21 21.16
N GLU A 129 1.49 -1.11 22.00
CA GLU A 129 2.87 -0.93 21.56
C GLU A 129 3.74 -2.08 22.06
N SER A 130 4.67 -2.51 21.22
CA SER A 130 5.72 -3.47 21.54
C SER A 130 7.06 -2.90 21.14
N ASN A 131 8.05 -3.02 22.02
CA ASN A 131 9.38 -2.44 21.83
C ASN A 131 10.43 -3.53 21.68
N TYR A 132 11.37 -3.31 20.77
CA TYR A 132 12.43 -4.24 20.43
C TYR A 132 13.78 -3.51 20.41
N SER A 133 14.81 -4.15 20.95
CA SER A 133 16.17 -3.61 21.02
C SER A 133 16.95 -3.70 19.70
N SER A 134 16.45 -4.48 18.74
CA SER A 134 17.06 -4.65 17.42
C SER A 134 16.05 -5.14 16.39
N PHE A 135 16.38 -4.98 15.10
CA PHE A 135 15.57 -5.49 14.00
C PHE A 135 15.46 -7.02 14.04
N SER A 136 16.56 -7.72 14.31
CA SER A 136 16.58 -9.18 14.42
C SER A 136 15.68 -9.67 15.56
N GLU A 137 15.68 -8.99 16.70
CA GLU A 137 14.76 -9.31 17.81
C GLU A 137 13.29 -9.15 17.38
N MET A 138 12.94 -8.00 16.77
CA MET A 138 11.59 -7.76 16.27
C MET A 138 11.14 -8.84 15.30
N VAL A 139 11.95 -9.15 14.28
CA VAL A 139 11.63 -10.19 13.27
C VAL A 139 11.38 -11.55 13.92
N SER A 140 12.12 -11.89 14.98
CA SER A 140 11.99 -13.18 15.67
C SER A 140 10.77 -13.29 16.60
N LYS A 141 10.29 -12.16 17.16
CA LYS A 141 9.28 -12.14 18.23
C LYS A 141 7.94 -11.54 17.81
N GLN A 142 7.94 -10.50 16.98
CA GLN A 142 6.72 -9.84 16.53
C GLN A 142 5.99 -10.70 15.51
N LYS A 143 4.69 -10.90 15.74
CA LYS A 143 3.79 -11.47 14.74
C LYS A 143 3.03 -10.35 14.05
N PHE A 144 3.07 -10.34 12.73
CA PHE A 144 2.25 -9.46 11.90
C PHE A 144 1.14 -10.32 11.30
N TYR A 145 -0.12 -10.00 11.61
CA TYR A 145 -1.27 -10.77 11.14
C TYR A 145 -1.16 -12.28 11.45
N ASN A 146 -0.73 -12.58 12.69
CA ASN A 146 -0.46 -13.93 13.20
C ASN A 146 0.66 -14.72 12.49
N LYS A 147 1.53 -14.04 11.73
CA LYS A 147 2.65 -14.67 10.99
C LYS A 147 3.97 -13.94 11.25
N ASN A 148 5.09 -14.59 10.94
CA ASN A 148 6.38 -13.90 10.91
C ASN A 148 6.43 -12.89 9.74
N LEU A 149 7.35 -11.93 9.83
CA LEU A 149 7.48 -10.88 8.82
C LEU A 149 7.79 -11.45 7.43
N ASP A 150 8.73 -12.39 7.32
CA ASP A 150 9.13 -13.06 6.08
C ASP A 150 7.98 -13.82 5.40
N GLU A 151 7.07 -14.40 6.18
CA GLU A 151 5.90 -15.14 5.68
C GLU A 151 4.80 -14.23 5.10
N VAL A 152 4.79 -12.95 5.50
CA VAL A 152 3.70 -12.01 5.18
C VAL A 152 4.16 -10.81 4.34
N ILE A 153 5.46 -10.52 4.27
CA ILE A 153 6.00 -9.29 3.67
C ILE A 153 5.55 -9.05 2.23
N ASP A 154 5.48 -10.08 1.39
CA ASP A 154 5.04 -9.92 0.00
C ASP A 154 3.52 -9.75 -0.13
N LYS A 155 2.75 -10.07 0.91
CA LYS A 155 1.28 -9.99 0.90
C LYS A 155 0.77 -8.66 1.43
N ILE A 156 1.51 -8.05 2.37
CA ILE A 156 1.11 -6.78 2.96
C ILE A 156 1.29 -5.62 1.99
N PHE A 157 0.47 -4.61 2.20
CA PHE A 157 0.68 -3.27 1.67
C PHE A 157 1.61 -2.53 2.62
N MET A 158 2.58 -1.80 2.08
CA MET A 158 3.65 -1.19 2.85
C MET A 158 3.98 0.20 2.33
N SER A 159 4.13 1.15 3.25
CA SER A 159 4.63 2.49 2.96
C SER A 159 5.75 2.86 3.93
N ILE A 160 6.73 3.61 3.43
CA ILE A 160 7.91 4.04 4.19
C ILE A 160 8.05 5.56 4.00
N THR A 161 7.93 6.32 5.08
CA THR A 161 7.94 7.80 5.05
C THR A 161 8.75 8.42 6.16
#